data_AF-A0A2E2EE97-F1
#
_entry.id   AF-A0A2E2EE97-F1
#
_cell.length_a   1.000
_cell.length_b   1.000
_cell.length_c   1.000
_cell.angle_alpha   90.00
_cell.angle_beta   90.00
_cell.angle_gamma   90.00
#
_symmetry.space_group_name_H-M   'P 1'
#
loop_
_entity.id
_entity.type
_entity.pdbx_description
1 polymer ?
#
loop_
_entity_poly.entity_id
_entity_poly.type
_entity_poly.pdbx_seq_one_letter_code
_entity_poly.pdbx_strand_id
1 'polypeptide(L)'
;MKITLLLLTLLVSGVAFAAGGSGPSSLIPPAINVLLLLSLLVYFLRKPAKNFFQSKSETVSEMLERASSKAKEAQAMMDAQMQKAKNAEGEIQKLEKENEQLIAQFMEDYKKDVEQRIVKMKEDAGQKIEAEKKEMLNELNSNLLDLVISKTKQEIRSSNDLTQNAAKNMVKGL
;
A
#
# COMPACT_ATOMS: atom_id res chain seq x y z
N MET A 1 -63.62 -27.20 -6.01
CA MET A 1 -64.51 -27.56 -7.13
C MET A 1 -65.97 -27.76 -6.73
N LYS A 2 -66.32 -28.62 -5.75
CA LYS A 2 -67.73 -28.90 -5.41
C LYS A 2 -68.52 -27.67 -4.90
N ILE A 3 -67.90 -26.81 -4.09
CA ILE A 3 -68.53 -25.60 -3.53
C ILE A 3 -68.52 -24.41 -4.48
N THR A 4 -67.50 -24.27 -5.34
CA THR A 4 -67.51 -23.29 -6.45
C THR A 4 -68.57 -23.66 -7.48
N LEU A 5 -68.80 -24.95 -7.71
CA LEU A 5 -69.93 -25.44 -8.51
C LEU A 5 -71.27 -25.09 -7.84
N LEU A 6 -71.36 -25.24 -6.51
CA LEU A 6 -72.56 -24.95 -5.72
C LEU A 6 -72.90 -23.43 -5.71
N LEU A 7 -71.88 -22.58 -5.62
CA LEU A 7 -72.01 -21.11 -5.75
C LEU A 7 -72.46 -20.70 -7.16
N LEU A 8 -71.91 -21.36 -8.20
CA LEU A 8 -72.28 -21.14 -9.59
C LEU A 8 -73.72 -21.60 -9.87
N THR A 9 -74.16 -22.73 -9.30
CA THR A 9 -75.55 -23.20 -9.41
C THR A 9 -76.54 -22.31 -8.66
N LEU A 10 -76.11 -21.64 -7.57
CA LEU A 10 -76.93 -20.66 -6.84
C LEU A 10 -77.09 -19.34 -7.62
N LEU A 11 -76.06 -18.95 -8.39
CA LEU A 11 -76.10 -17.78 -9.29
C LEU A 11 -76.95 -18.00 -10.55
N VAL A 12 -77.02 -19.25 -11.05
CA VAL A 12 -77.77 -19.61 -12.27
C VAL A 12 -79.27 -19.86 -12.00
N SER A 13 -79.69 -20.08 -10.74
CA SER A 13 -81.10 -20.31 -10.37
C SER A 13 -81.94 -19.03 -10.26
N GLY A 14 -81.47 -17.91 -10.82
CA GLY A 14 -82.12 -16.59 -10.80
C GLY A 14 -83.38 -16.43 -11.65
N VAL A 15 -84.25 -17.44 -11.76
CA VAL A 15 -85.64 -17.28 -12.24
C VAL A 15 -86.57 -17.41 -11.04
N ALA A 16 -86.58 -16.37 -10.20
CA ALA A 16 -87.68 -16.16 -9.27
C ALA A 16 -88.85 -15.59 -10.08
N PHE A 17 -89.86 -16.43 -10.35
CA PHE A 17 -91.09 -16.04 -11.03
C PHE A 17 -91.82 -14.98 -10.19
N ALA A 18 -91.72 -13.72 -10.59
CA ALA A 18 -92.41 -12.61 -9.95
C ALA A 18 -93.90 -12.65 -10.32
N ALA A 19 -94.70 -13.40 -9.55
CA ALA A 19 -96.15 -13.23 -9.56
C ALA A 19 -96.47 -11.87 -8.93
N GLY A 20 -97.18 -11.02 -9.69
CA GLY A 20 -97.36 -9.59 -9.39
C GLY A 20 -97.86 -9.28 -7.98
N GLY A 21 -97.17 -8.35 -7.32
CA GLY A 21 -97.58 -7.74 -6.06
C GLY A 21 -96.78 -6.47 -5.79
N SER A 22 -97.39 -5.31 -6.00
CA SER A 22 -96.80 -4.01 -5.69
C SER A 22 -96.93 -3.73 -4.19
N GLY A 23 -95.90 -4.09 -3.43
CA GLY A 23 -95.81 -3.77 -2.00
C GLY A 23 -94.40 -4.06 -1.47
N PRO A 24 -93.98 -3.45 -0.33
CA PRO A 24 -92.64 -3.64 0.23
C PRO A 24 -92.28 -5.12 0.49
N SER A 25 -93.29 -5.97 0.67
CA SER A 25 -93.15 -7.41 0.92
C SER A 25 -92.61 -8.21 -0.28
N SER A 26 -92.70 -7.70 -1.52
CA SER A 26 -92.15 -8.39 -2.70
C SER A 26 -90.62 -8.26 -2.83
N LEU A 27 -89.99 -7.41 -2.00
CA LEU A 27 -88.54 -7.26 -1.90
C LEU A 27 -87.90 -8.25 -0.91
N ILE A 28 -88.70 -8.92 -0.06
CA ILE A 28 -88.19 -9.83 0.99
C ILE A 28 -87.48 -11.06 0.39
N PRO A 29 -88.04 -11.79 -0.60
CA PRO A 29 -87.38 -12.97 -1.16
C PRO A 29 -86.05 -12.66 -1.88
N PRO A 30 -85.94 -11.61 -2.72
CA PRO A 30 -84.66 -11.18 -3.29
C PRO A 30 -83.65 -10.75 -2.22
N ALA A 31 -84.09 -10.05 -1.17
CA ALA A 31 -83.21 -9.63 -0.07
C ALA A 31 -82.59 -10.82 0.68
N ILE A 32 -83.38 -11.87 0.95
CA ILE A 32 -82.89 -13.11 1.57
C ILE A 32 -81.86 -13.79 0.67
N ASN A 33 -82.10 -13.85 -0.64
CA ASN A 33 -81.16 -14.44 -1.59
C ASN A 33 -79.83 -13.68 -1.65
N VAL A 34 -79.88 -12.35 -1.71
CA VAL A 34 -78.69 -11.49 -1.65
C VAL A 34 -77.93 -11.70 -0.34
N LEU A 35 -78.63 -11.75 0.80
CA LEU A 35 -78.02 -11.90 2.12
C LEU A 35 -77.35 -13.27 2.29
N LEU A 36 -77.94 -14.33 1.74
CA LEU A 36 -77.38 -15.68 1.73
C LEU A 36 -76.13 -15.74 0.83
N LEU A 37 -76.16 -15.11 -0.34
CA LEU A 37 -75.00 -14.97 -1.23
C LEU A 37 -73.88 -14.16 -0.57
N LEU A 38 -74.20 -13.03 0.08
CA LEU A 38 -73.24 -12.17 0.78
C LEU A 38 -72.57 -12.91 1.94
N SER A 39 -73.34 -13.68 2.71
CA SER A 39 -72.84 -14.46 3.83
C SER A 39 -71.86 -15.55 3.39
N LEU A 40 -72.18 -16.25 2.30
CA LEU A 40 -71.31 -17.27 1.72
C LEU A 40 -70.04 -16.67 1.10
N LEU A 41 -70.17 -15.52 0.42
CA LEU A 41 -69.06 -14.79 -0.17
C LEU A 41 -68.09 -14.29 0.91
N VAL A 42 -68.59 -13.68 1.98
CA VAL A 42 -67.77 -13.22 3.10
C VAL A 42 -67.06 -14.39 3.77
N TYR A 43 -67.75 -15.52 3.99
CA TYR A 43 -67.12 -16.72 4.56
C TYR A 43 -65.95 -17.23 3.70
N PHE A 44 -66.11 -17.24 2.37
CA PHE A 44 -65.08 -17.72 1.47
C PHE A 44 -63.93 -16.73 1.26
N LEU A 45 -64.21 -15.42 1.16
CA LEU A 45 -63.20 -14.37 0.91
C LEU A 45 -62.42 -13.96 2.16
N ARG A 46 -62.98 -14.12 3.36
CA ARG A 46 -62.35 -13.67 4.62
C ARG A 46 -60.94 -14.22 4.80
N LYS A 47 -60.71 -15.50 4.47
CA LYS A 47 -59.39 -16.14 4.57
C LYS A 47 -58.39 -15.67 3.49
N PRO A 48 -58.68 -15.81 2.17
CA PRO A 48 -57.74 -15.41 1.13
C PRO A 48 -57.47 -13.90 1.14
N ALA A 49 -58.47 -13.06 1.43
CA ALA A 49 -58.27 -11.61 1.52
C ALA A 49 -57.32 -11.26 2.67
N LYS A 50 -57.56 -11.80 3.88
CA LYS A 50 -56.67 -11.59 5.03
C LYS A 50 -55.24 -12.04 4.73
N ASN A 51 -55.08 -13.25 4.18
CA ASN A 51 -53.77 -13.81 3.85
C ASN A 51 -53.05 -12.98 2.78
N PHE A 52 -53.76 -12.44 1.79
CA PHE A 52 -53.19 -11.59 0.76
C PHE A 52 -52.63 -10.29 1.35
N PHE A 53 -53.43 -9.56 2.14
CA PHE A 53 -52.96 -8.32 2.78
C PHE A 53 -51.84 -8.57 3.79
N GLN A 54 -51.93 -9.65 4.56
CA GLN A 54 -50.90 -10.02 5.52
C GLN A 54 -49.57 -10.38 4.81
N SER A 55 -49.61 -11.21 3.77
CA SER A 55 -48.42 -11.55 2.98
C SER A 55 -47.82 -10.32 2.31
N LYS A 56 -48.63 -9.40 1.76
CA LYS A 56 -48.11 -8.14 1.19
C LYS A 56 -47.44 -7.28 2.25
N SER A 57 -48.03 -7.16 3.44
CA SER A 57 -47.43 -6.43 4.55
C SER A 57 -46.11 -7.05 5.00
N GLU A 58 -46.04 -8.38 5.12
CA GLU A 58 -44.83 -9.11 5.48
C GLU A 58 -43.73 -8.91 4.43
N THR A 59 -44.04 -9.05 3.14
CA THR A 59 -43.07 -8.82 2.05
C THR A 59 -42.54 -7.38 2.03
N VAL A 60 -43.41 -6.38 2.23
CA VAL A 60 -42.98 -4.97 2.27
C VAL A 60 -42.12 -4.71 3.50
N SER A 61 -42.49 -5.24 4.67
CA SER A 61 -41.70 -5.13 5.89
C SER A 61 -40.32 -5.75 5.72
N GLU A 62 -40.26 -6.97 5.18
CA GLU A 62 -39.00 -7.67 4.93
C GLU A 62 -38.13 -6.92 3.90
N MET A 63 -38.74 -6.36 2.85
CA MET A 63 -38.02 -5.57 1.85
C MET A 63 -37.41 -4.30 2.48
N LEU A 64 -38.18 -3.59 3.31
CA LEU A 64 -37.71 -2.41 4.02
C LEU A 64 -36.60 -2.74 5.02
N GLU A 65 -36.74 -3.83 5.77
CA GLU A 65 -35.74 -4.28 6.72
C GLU A 65 -34.44 -4.67 6.01
N ARG A 66 -34.52 -5.42 4.91
CA ARG A 66 -33.37 -5.77 4.06
C ARG A 66 -32.71 -4.52 3.46
N ALA A 67 -33.50 -3.56 2.98
CA ALA A 67 -32.99 -2.30 2.43
C ALA A 67 -32.27 -1.47 3.51
N SER A 68 -32.87 -1.35 4.69
CA SER A 68 -32.29 -0.66 5.84
C SER A 68 -30.99 -1.32 6.30
N SER A 69 -30.97 -2.65 6.39
CA SER A 69 -29.79 -3.42 6.76
C SER A 69 -28.66 -3.23 5.76
N LYS A 70 -28.95 -3.34 4.45
CA LYS A 70 -27.97 -3.09 3.37
C LYS A 70 -27.46 -1.65 3.38
N ALA A 71 -28.32 -0.67 3.61
CA ALA A 71 -27.90 0.73 3.69
C ALA A 71 -26.95 0.95 4.87
N LYS A 72 -27.26 0.35 6.04
CA LYS A 72 -26.40 0.43 7.22
C LYS A 72 -25.05 -0.27 7.00
N GLU A 73 -25.05 -1.44 6.37
CA GLU A 73 -23.84 -2.17 6.01
C GLU A 73 -22.98 -1.38 5.01
N ALA A 74 -23.59 -0.83 3.96
CA ALA A 74 -22.90 0.01 2.98
C ALA A 74 -22.29 1.26 3.62
N GLN A 75 -23.01 1.92 4.54
CA GLN A 75 -22.48 3.07 5.29
C GLN A 75 -21.29 2.65 6.16
N ALA A 76 -21.41 1.55 6.90
CA ALA A 76 -20.31 1.05 7.74
C ALA A 76 -19.07 0.69 6.91
N MET A 77 -19.25 0.08 5.74
CA MET A 77 -18.16 -0.19 4.80
C MET A 77 -17.53 1.11 4.28
N MET A 78 -18.34 2.10 3.91
CA MET A 78 -17.85 3.40 3.44
C MET A 78 -17.02 4.11 4.52
N ASP A 79 -17.52 4.16 5.75
CA ASP A 79 -16.84 4.79 6.88
C ASP A 79 -15.51 4.09 7.19
N ALA A 80 -15.50 2.75 7.17
CA ALA A 80 -14.28 1.96 7.35
C ALA A 80 -13.24 2.22 6.25
N GLN A 81 -13.67 2.32 4.99
CA GLN A 81 -12.75 2.65 3.88
C GLN A 81 -12.24 4.09 3.97
N MET A 82 -13.10 5.04 4.36
CA MET A 82 -12.69 6.43 4.56
C MET A 82 -11.66 6.54 5.69
N GLN A 83 -11.83 5.79 6.78
CA GLN A 83 -10.87 5.75 7.87
C GLN A 83 -9.54 5.14 7.42
N LYS A 84 -9.56 4.05 6.63
CA LYS A 84 -8.33 3.49 6.04
C LYS A 84 -7.62 4.49 5.13
N ALA A 85 -8.36 5.22 4.29
CA ALA A 85 -7.78 6.24 3.42
C ALA A 85 -7.14 7.37 4.23
N LYS A 86 -7.79 7.86 5.29
CA LYS A 86 -7.22 8.86 6.20
C LYS A 86 -5.95 8.37 6.90
N ASN A 87 -5.94 7.12 7.35
CA ASN A 87 -4.77 6.53 7.98
C ASN A 87 -3.61 6.40 6.99
N ALA A 88 -3.90 5.98 5.75
CA ALA A 88 -2.89 5.88 4.69
C ALA A 88 -2.28 7.25 4.36
N GLU A 89 -3.09 8.30 4.25
CA GLU A 89 -2.60 9.68 4.04
C GLU A 89 -1.68 10.14 5.17
N GLY A 90 -2.06 9.85 6.43
CA GLY A 90 -1.22 10.15 7.59
C GLY A 90 0.08 9.36 7.61
N GLU A 91 0.06 8.10 7.17
CA GLU A 91 1.25 7.26 7.06
C GLU A 91 2.19 7.75 5.94
N ILE A 92 1.64 8.18 4.79
CA ILE A 92 2.42 8.79 3.70
C ILE A 92 3.14 10.04 4.19
N GLN A 93 2.43 10.98 4.83
CA GLN A 93 3.04 12.20 5.36
C GLN A 93 4.12 11.92 6.40
N LYS A 94 3.90 10.90 7.25
CA LYS A 94 4.89 10.45 8.22
C LYS A 94 6.13 9.89 7.51
N LEU A 95 5.93 9.05 6.50
CA LEU A 95 7.01 8.44 5.72
C LEU A 95 7.82 9.49 4.95
N GLU A 96 7.16 10.49 4.36
CA GLU A 96 7.83 11.61 3.69
C GLU A 96 8.74 12.37 4.67
N LYS A 97 8.23 12.71 5.85
CA LYS A 97 9.01 13.40 6.88
C LYS A 97 10.18 12.54 7.38
N GLU A 98 9.97 11.25 7.62
CA GLU A 98 11.04 10.32 8.01
C GLU A 98 12.10 10.21 6.92
N ASN A 99 11.70 10.18 5.65
CA ASN A 99 12.61 10.09 4.52
C ASN A 99 13.42 11.38 4.34
N GLU A 100 12.81 12.56 4.50
CA GLU A 100 13.53 13.85 4.50
C GLU A 100 14.60 13.89 5.61
N GLN A 101 14.24 13.43 6.82
CA GLN A 101 15.19 13.35 7.94
C GLN A 101 16.32 12.36 7.65
N LEU A 102 16.00 11.19 7.10
CA LEU A 102 16.98 10.17 6.74
C LEU A 102 17.94 10.68 5.66
N ILE A 103 17.43 11.37 4.62
CA ILE A 103 18.25 11.96 3.57
C ILE A 103 19.17 13.03 4.16
N ALA A 104 18.66 13.91 5.03
CA ALA A 104 19.47 14.95 5.66
C ALA A 104 20.61 14.34 6.50
N GLN A 105 20.31 13.32 7.32
CA GLN A 105 21.31 12.61 8.11
C GLN A 105 22.33 11.89 7.21
N PHE A 106 21.88 11.21 6.18
CA PHE A 106 22.74 10.54 5.22
C PHE A 106 23.68 11.53 4.51
N MET A 107 23.19 12.70 4.11
CA MET A 107 24.02 13.73 3.48
C MET A 107 25.08 14.28 4.45
N GLU A 108 24.73 14.48 5.71
CA GLU A 108 25.67 14.92 6.74
C GLU A 108 26.75 13.86 7.01
N ASP A 109 26.35 12.61 7.23
CA ASP A 109 27.25 11.49 7.46
C ASP A 109 28.15 11.23 6.25
N TYR A 110 27.58 11.28 5.04
CA TYR A 110 28.34 11.12 3.80
C TYR A 110 29.38 12.23 3.63
N LYS A 111 29.00 13.49 3.89
CA LYS A 111 29.95 14.61 3.83
C LYS A 111 31.09 14.41 4.82
N LYS A 112 30.78 13.99 6.06
CA LYS A 112 31.78 13.72 7.09
C LYS A 112 32.70 12.56 6.72
N ASP A 113 32.17 11.45 6.18
CA ASP A 113 32.97 10.32 5.71
C ASP A 113 33.90 10.73 4.57
N VAL A 114 33.39 11.49 3.59
CA VAL A 114 34.19 12.02 2.48
C VAL A 114 35.29 12.94 2.98
N GLU A 115 34.99 13.88 3.88
CA GLU A 115 36.00 14.77 4.48
C GLU A 115 37.09 13.96 5.22
N GLN A 116 36.71 12.96 6.00
CA GLN A 116 37.66 12.08 6.69
C GLN A 116 38.53 11.28 5.71
N ARG A 117 37.95 10.75 4.63
CA ARG A 117 38.69 10.05 3.57
C ARG A 117 39.67 10.97 2.86
N ILE A 118 39.27 12.21 2.57
CA ILE A 118 40.15 13.20 1.93
C ILE A 118 41.34 13.52 2.84
N VAL A 119 41.12 13.70 4.14
CA VAL A 119 42.20 13.94 5.11
C VAL A 119 43.18 12.77 5.15
N LYS A 120 42.67 11.53 5.30
CA LYS A 120 43.52 10.33 5.29
C LYS A 120 44.29 10.18 3.99
N MET A 121 43.64 10.39 2.85
CA MET A 121 44.29 10.32 1.53
C MET A 121 45.41 11.35 1.39
N LYS A 122 45.22 12.57 1.91
CA LYS A 122 46.28 13.60 1.92
C LYS A 122 47.44 13.20 2.82
N GLU A 123 47.15 12.65 4.00
CA GLU A 123 48.16 12.18 4.94
C GLU A 123 48.97 11.02 4.33
N ASP A 124 48.31 10.01 3.78
CA ASP A 124 48.96 8.86 3.11
C ASP A 124 49.81 9.32 1.92
N ALA A 125 49.30 10.23 1.09
CA ALA A 125 50.06 10.80 -0.02
C ALA A 125 51.29 11.59 0.46
N GLY A 126 51.15 12.39 1.53
CA GLY A 126 52.26 13.12 2.13
C GLY A 126 53.34 12.20 2.70
N GLN A 127 52.94 11.15 3.43
CA GLN A 127 53.86 10.15 3.95
C GLN A 127 54.58 9.40 2.82
N LYS A 128 53.87 9.05 1.74
CA LYS A 128 54.45 8.40 0.57
C LYS A 128 55.47 9.30 -0.14
N ILE A 129 55.15 10.59 -0.34
CA ILE A 129 56.07 11.56 -0.95
C ILE A 129 57.34 11.72 -0.09
N GLU A 130 57.21 11.81 1.24
CA GLU A 130 58.38 11.96 2.11
C GLU A 130 59.26 10.70 2.11
N ALA A 131 58.63 9.51 2.07
CA ALA A 131 59.34 8.24 1.93
C ALA A 131 60.09 8.14 0.60
N GLU A 132 59.44 8.44 -0.54
CA GLU A 132 60.06 8.45 -1.86
C GLU A 132 61.18 9.49 -1.95
N LYS A 133 60.98 10.70 -1.40
CA LYS A 133 62.02 11.74 -1.36
C LYS A 133 63.26 11.26 -0.59
N LYS A 134 63.08 10.60 0.55
CA LYS A 134 64.18 10.05 1.33
C LYS A 134 64.93 8.95 0.58
N GLU A 135 64.21 8.08 -0.11
CA GLU A 135 64.78 7.04 -0.97
C GLU A 135 65.58 7.64 -2.12
N MET A 136 64.99 8.59 -2.86
CA MET A 136 65.66 9.31 -3.95
C MET A 136 66.91 10.07 -3.49
N LEU A 137 66.89 10.69 -2.31
CA LEU A 137 68.06 11.37 -1.76
C LEU A 137 69.19 10.38 -1.40
N ASN A 138 68.84 9.22 -0.84
CA ASN A 138 69.83 8.18 -0.55
C ASN A 138 70.44 7.62 -1.85
N GLU A 139 69.62 7.38 -2.87
CA GLU A 139 70.08 6.92 -4.18
C GLU A 139 70.98 7.97 -4.85
N LEU A 140 70.60 9.26 -4.83
CA LEU A 140 71.42 10.35 -5.35
C LEU A 140 72.77 10.44 -4.64
N ASN A 141 72.79 10.32 -3.31
CA ASN A 141 74.02 10.33 -2.53
C ASN A 141 74.92 9.13 -2.87
N SER A 142 74.35 7.93 -3.04
CA SER A 142 75.10 6.74 -3.46
C SER A 142 75.72 6.94 -4.85
N ASN A 143 74.91 7.39 -5.81
CA ASN A 143 75.36 7.66 -7.18
C ASN A 143 76.43 8.75 -7.24
N LEU A 144 76.31 9.80 -6.41
CA LEU A 144 77.32 10.85 -6.30
C LEU A 144 78.63 10.31 -5.73
N LEU A 145 78.58 9.50 -4.67
CA LEU A 145 79.76 8.86 -4.08
C LEU A 145 80.46 7.95 -5.10
N ASP A 146 79.70 7.13 -5.84
CA ASP A 146 80.24 6.27 -6.89
C ASP A 146 80.89 7.08 -8.02
N LEU A 147 80.27 8.19 -8.44
CA LEU A 147 80.82 9.09 -9.44
C LEU A 147 82.11 9.77 -8.96
N VAL A 148 82.14 10.24 -7.71
CA VAL A 148 83.34 10.86 -7.11
C VAL A 148 84.44 9.82 -7.01
N ILE A 149 84.18 8.62 -6.47
CA ILE A 149 85.16 7.53 -6.38
C ILE A 149 85.69 7.17 -7.77
N SER A 150 84.81 7.06 -8.77
CA SER A 150 85.18 6.75 -10.15
C SER A 150 86.08 7.83 -10.76
N LYS A 151 85.69 9.11 -10.64
CA LYS A 151 86.50 10.24 -11.12
C LYS A 151 87.83 10.36 -10.38
N THR A 152 87.85 10.22 -9.06
CA THR A 152 89.08 10.24 -8.26
C THR A 152 90.01 9.08 -8.65
N LYS A 153 89.46 7.87 -8.88
CA LYS A 153 90.24 6.71 -9.35
C LYS A 153 90.81 6.94 -10.75
N GLN A 154 90.06 7.59 -11.63
CA GLN A 154 90.51 7.98 -12.96
C GLN A 154 91.63 9.02 -12.89
N GLU A 155 91.47 10.05 -12.06
CA GLU A 155 92.46 11.13 -11.87
C GLU A 155 93.76 10.60 -11.26
N ILE A 156 93.68 9.78 -10.21
CA ILE A 156 94.86 9.12 -9.60
C ILE A 156 95.60 8.25 -10.61
N ARG A 157 94.88 7.55 -11.51
CA ARG A 157 95.49 6.75 -12.58
C ARG A 157 96.11 7.60 -13.69
N SER A 158 95.60 8.81 -13.91
CA SER A 158 96.06 9.76 -14.93
C SER A 158 97.29 10.56 -14.49
N SER A 159 97.47 10.81 -13.19
CA SER A 159 98.62 11.55 -12.66
C SER A 159 99.77 10.60 -12.25
N ASN A 160 100.89 10.67 -12.98
CA ASN A 160 102.07 9.81 -12.76
C ASN A 160 102.84 10.10 -11.44
N ASP A 161 102.56 11.23 -10.79
CA ASP A 161 103.24 11.70 -9.56
C ASP A 161 102.56 11.20 -8.26
N LEU A 162 101.23 11.02 -8.28
CA LEU A 162 100.47 10.56 -7.10
C LEU A 162 100.58 9.05 -6.87
N THR A 163 100.73 8.25 -7.93
CA THR A 163 100.95 6.80 -7.85
C THR A 163 102.31 6.44 -7.23
N GLN A 164 103.37 7.19 -7.54
CA GLN A 164 104.69 7.02 -6.93
C GLN A 164 104.70 7.40 -5.44
N ASN A 165 104.05 8.50 -5.06
CA ASN A 165 104.00 8.97 -3.66
C ASN A 165 103.07 8.12 -2.78
N ALA A 166 101.93 7.64 -3.29
CA ALA A 166 101.05 6.73 -2.56
C ALA A 166 101.72 5.37 -2.29
N ALA A 167 102.40 4.80 -3.30
CA ALA A 167 103.18 3.57 -3.12
C ALA A 167 104.32 3.74 -2.09
N LYS A 168 105.00 4.89 -2.10
CA LYS A 168 106.08 5.21 -1.15
C LYS A 168 105.61 5.38 0.30
N ASN A 169 104.39 5.86 0.51
CA ASN A 169 103.83 6.05 1.86
C ASN A 169 103.13 4.79 2.40
N MET A 170 102.57 3.93 1.56
CA MET A 170 102.05 2.62 1.99
C MET A 170 103.15 1.67 2.49
N VAL A 171 104.36 1.76 1.93
CA VAL A 171 105.52 0.95 2.35
C VAL A 171 106.18 1.49 3.63
N LYS A 172 105.94 2.75 4.00
CA LYS A 172 106.47 3.36 5.24
C LYS A 172 105.57 3.18 6.47
N GLY A 173 104.34 2.73 6.29
CA GLY A 173 103.35 2.53 7.36
C GLY A 173 103.22 1.08 7.86
N LEU A 174 104.00 0.15 7.32
CA LEU A 174 104.27 -1.19 7.85
C LEU A 174 105.63 -1.17 8.57
#